data_AF-A0A1A3PTQ4-F1
#
_entry.id   AF-A0A1A3PTQ4-F1
#
_cell.length_a   1.000
_cell.length_b   1.000
_cell.length_c   1.000
_cell.angle_alpha   90.00
_cell.angle_beta   90.00
_cell.angle_gamma   90.00
#
_symmetry.space_group_name_H-M   'P 1'
#
loop_
_entity.id
_entity.type
_entity.pdbx_description
1 polymer ?
#
loop_
_entity_poly.entity_id
_entity_poly.type
_entity_poly.pdbx_seq_one_letter_code
_entity_poly.pdbx_strand_id
1 'polypeptide(L)'
;MAALRAWEAGNGPTPDLTAVIDRLTRLERLADRITEQLSAAARDTGRIVTFRTDDAAAAGHAAHGISALHRICAGRAWEDQPDATLVFHELDEREEPASGDRRAELMVRVTMLGLTRADIKEQLGVDRRRFTSWIRGDAAIPPGVFDDLDEIDDAADTHTELLEEATTAAAGAIGVATTVDELAAAYPARDQVPLSTHWAAAGVLLADNDALCAHWISQPARPGEQ
;
A
#
# COMPACT_ATOMS: atom_id res chain seq x y z
N MET A 1 -15.77 -6.86 2.34
CA MET A 1 -16.23 -5.68 1.58
C MET A 1 -17.61 -5.20 2.01
N ALA A 2 -18.68 -6.01 2.00
CA ALA A 2 -20.03 -5.54 2.38
C ALA A 2 -20.12 -4.99 3.83
N ALA A 3 -19.47 -5.64 4.79
CA ALA A 3 -19.44 -5.18 6.19
C ALA A 3 -18.66 -3.87 6.39
N LEU A 4 -17.54 -3.69 5.68
CA LEU A 4 -16.74 -2.44 5.72
C LEU A 4 -17.55 -1.27 5.14
N ARG A 5 -18.15 -1.47 3.96
CA ARG A 5 -19.03 -0.45 3.35
C ARG A 5 -20.24 -0.13 4.20
N ALA A 6 -20.83 -1.12 4.87
CA ALA A 6 -21.93 -0.90 5.80
C ALA A 6 -21.48 -0.13 7.05
N TRP A 7 -20.26 -0.36 7.54
CA TRP A 7 -19.69 0.38 8.67
C TRP A 7 -19.31 1.82 8.29
N GLU A 8 -18.65 2.05 7.15
CA GLU A 8 -18.36 3.38 6.59
C GLU A 8 -19.64 4.19 6.38
N ALA A 9 -20.72 3.51 5.98
CA ALA A 9 -22.07 4.05 5.83
C ALA A 9 -22.79 4.32 7.18
N GLY A 10 -22.21 3.96 8.32
CA GLY A 10 -22.91 4.03 9.61
C GLY A 10 -24.12 3.09 9.73
N ASN A 11 -24.26 2.15 8.80
CA ASN A 11 -25.38 1.21 8.67
C ASN A 11 -25.07 -0.19 9.25
N GLY A 12 -23.94 -0.35 9.94
CA GLY A 12 -23.56 -1.56 10.65
C GLY A 12 -23.73 -1.41 12.17
N PRO A 13 -23.79 -2.51 12.94
CA PRO A 13 -23.63 -2.41 14.38
C PRO A 13 -22.31 -1.67 14.66
N THR A 14 -22.35 -0.66 15.54
CA THR A 14 -21.13 0.00 15.99
C THR A 14 -20.23 -1.09 16.54
N PRO A 15 -19.12 -1.42 15.86
CA PRO A 15 -18.25 -2.46 16.36
C PRO A 15 -17.75 -1.99 17.72
N ASP A 16 -17.52 -2.93 18.62
CA ASP A 16 -16.79 -2.64 19.85
C ASP A 16 -15.45 -2.03 19.43
N LEU A 17 -15.33 -0.71 19.59
CA LEU A 17 -14.19 0.06 19.11
C LEU A 17 -12.92 -0.47 19.76
N THR A 18 -12.98 -0.89 21.03
CA THR A 18 -11.87 -1.52 21.73
C THR A 18 -11.44 -2.81 21.02
N ALA A 19 -12.37 -3.69 20.66
CA ALA A 19 -12.04 -4.92 19.95
C ALA A 19 -11.46 -4.69 18.54
N VAL A 20 -11.90 -3.63 17.85
CA VAL A 20 -11.34 -3.24 16.54
C VAL A 20 -9.93 -2.70 16.70
N ILE A 21 -9.71 -1.76 17.63
CA ILE A 21 -8.39 -1.20 17.95
C ILE A 21 -7.44 -2.33 18.33
N ASP A 22 -7.83 -3.21 19.25
CA ASP A 22 -7.03 -4.36 19.67
C ASP A 22 -6.65 -5.27 18.49
N ARG A 23 -7.56 -5.44 17.52
CA ARG A 23 -7.28 -6.23 16.32
C ARG A 23 -6.30 -5.52 15.39
N LEU A 24 -6.45 -4.22 15.17
CA LEU A 24 -5.55 -3.43 14.34
C LEU A 24 -4.14 -3.38 14.96
N THR A 25 -4.03 -3.12 16.26
CA THR A 25 -2.74 -3.15 16.98
C THR A 25 -2.05 -4.52 16.90
N ARG A 26 -2.81 -5.62 16.93
CA ARG A 26 -2.23 -6.97 16.71
C ARG A 26 -1.73 -7.17 15.28
N LEU A 27 -2.41 -6.60 14.29
CA LEU A 27 -2.00 -6.67 12.89
C LEU A 27 -0.76 -5.81 12.62
N GLU A 28 -0.67 -4.62 13.21
CA GLU A 28 0.51 -3.74 13.14
C GLU A 28 1.75 -4.45 13.72
N ARG A 29 1.67 -4.93 14.97
CA ARG A 29 2.79 -5.68 15.58
C ARG A 29 3.17 -6.94 14.81
N LEU A 30 2.24 -7.52 14.06
CA LEU A 30 2.54 -8.65 13.20
C LEU A 30 3.28 -8.18 11.94
N ALA A 31 2.83 -7.07 11.33
CA ALA A 31 3.50 -6.46 10.20
C ALA A 31 4.95 -6.11 10.54
N ASP A 32 5.20 -5.49 11.71
CA ASP A 32 6.55 -5.14 12.18
C ASP A 32 7.45 -6.38 12.26
N ARG A 33 6.95 -7.46 12.87
CA ARG A 33 7.69 -8.73 12.95
C ARG A 33 7.98 -9.34 11.57
N ILE A 34 7.03 -9.26 10.63
CA ILE A 34 7.25 -9.77 9.27
C ILE A 34 8.34 -8.93 8.58
N THR A 35 8.25 -7.59 8.68
CA THR A 35 9.25 -6.67 8.13
C THR A 35 10.64 -6.98 8.70
N GLU A 36 10.78 -7.10 10.03
CA GLU A 36 12.06 -7.45 10.67
C GLU A 36 12.62 -8.79 10.17
N GLN A 37 11.76 -9.80 10.01
CA GLN A 37 12.14 -11.11 9.48
C GLN A 37 12.62 -11.03 8.02
N LEU A 38 11.92 -10.27 7.18
CA LEU A 38 12.28 -10.06 5.79
C LEU A 38 13.59 -9.28 5.66
N SER A 39 13.77 -8.21 6.45
CA SER A 39 15.02 -7.44 6.48
C SER A 39 16.20 -8.30 6.95
N ALA A 40 16.00 -9.16 7.97
CA ALA A 40 17.03 -10.10 8.40
C ALA A 40 17.39 -11.11 7.29
N ALA A 41 16.39 -11.72 6.65
CA ALA A 41 16.61 -12.65 5.55
C ALA A 41 17.29 -11.97 4.34
N ALA A 42 16.96 -10.71 4.08
CA ALA A 42 17.57 -9.91 3.02
C ALA A 42 19.06 -9.67 3.28
N ARG A 43 19.46 -9.35 4.52
CA ARG A 43 20.88 -9.22 4.89
C ARG A 43 21.65 -10.53 4.71
N ASP A 44 21.00 -11.65 4.98
CA ASP A 44 21.63 -12.97 4.89
C ASP A 44 21.72 -13.49 3.44
N THR A 45 20.73 -13.17 2.60
CA THR A 45 20.56 -13.81 1.28
C THR A 45 20.61 -12.86 0.09
N GLY A 46 20.56 -11.54 0.32
CA GLY A 46 20.37 -10.52 -0.71
C GLY A 46 18.97 -10.53 -1.35
N ARG A 47 17.98 -11.22 -0.76
CA ARG A 47 16.65 -11.40 -1.35
C ARG A 47 15.54 -11.11 -0.35
N ILE A 48 14.47 -10.49 -0.84
CA ILE A 48 13.20 -10.34 -0.11
C ILE A 48 12.13 -11.11 -0.86
N VAL A 49 11.58 -12.14 -0.20
CA VAL A 49 10.57 -13.03 -0.78
C VAL A 49 9.18 -12.51 -0.43
N THR A 50 8.27 -12.43 -1.40
CA THR A 50 6.87 -12.04 -1.19
C THR A 50 5.91 -12.88 -2.01
N PHE A 51 4.60 -12.62 -1.92
CA PHE A 51 3.59 -13.47 -2.54
C PHE A 51 2.77 -12.74 -3.60
N ARG A 52 2.50 -13.43 -4.71
CA ARG A 52 1.68 -12.93 -5.82
C ARG A 52 0.20 -12.90 -5.45
N THR A 53 -0.28 -13.93 -4.74
CA THR A 53 -1.69 -14.16 -4.43
C THR A 53 -1.88 -14.59 -2.99
N ASP A 54 -3.10 -14.43 -2.47
CA ASP A 54 -3.46 -14.88 -1.11
C ASP A 54 -3.35 -16.41 -0.97
N ASP A 55 -3.70 -17.16 -2.02
CA ASP A 55 -3.51 -18.62 -2.03
C ASP A 55 -2.04 -19.01 -1.89
N ALA A 56 -1.13 -18.30 -2.59
CA ALA A 56 0.30 -18.53 -2.47
C ALA A 56 0.82 -18.14 -1.09
N ALA A 57 0.31 -17.04 -0.52
CA ALA A 57 0.65 -16.61 0.84
C ALA A 57 0.18 -17.66 1.87
N ALA A 58 -1.03 -18.18 1.73
CA ALA A 58 -1.56 -19.22 2.61
C ALA A 58 -0.74 -20.52 2.51
N ALA A 59 -0.42 -20.97 1.30
CA ALA A 59 0.40 -22.16 1.07
C ALA A 59 1.85 -22.00 1.57
N GLY A 60 2.42 -20.80 1.42
CA GLY A 60 3.74 -20.43 1.94
C GLY A 60 3.74 -20.15 3.45
N HIS A 61 2.64 -20.39 4.15
CA HIS A 61 2.48 -20.15 5.59
C HIS A 61 2.75 -18.69 6.02
N ALA A 62 2.53 -17.73 5.11
CA ALA A 62 2.56 -16.31 5.44
C ALA A 62 1.51 -16.02 6.50
N ALA A 63 1.85 -15.18 7.48
CA ALA A 63 0.92 -14.88 8.56
C ALA A 63 -0.40 -14.30 8.01
N HIS A 64 -1.52 -14.91 8.39
CA HIS A 64 -2.88 -14.67 7.90
C HIS A 64 -3.17 -14.94 6.41
N GLY A 65 -2.19 -15.36 5.60
CA GLY A 65 -2.42 -15.65 4.18
C GLY A 65 -2.83 -14.43 3.34
N ILE A 66 -2.58 -13.21 3.82
CA ILE A 66 -2.93 -11.97 3.12
C ILE A 66 -1.70 -11.47 2.36
N SER A 67 -1.69 -11.66 1.05
CA SER A 67 -0.54 -11.33 0.21
C SER A 67 -0.27 -9.82 0.15
N ALA A 68 -1.31 -8.98 0.24
CA ALA A 68 -1.16 -7.52 0.25
C ALA A 68 -0.40 -7.03 1.48
N LEU A 69 -0.75 -7.52 2.69
CA LEU A 69 -0.03 -7.19 3.91
C LEU A 69 1.45 -7.60 3.81
N HIS A 70 1.71 -8.81 3.30
CA HIS A 70 3.07 -9.29 3.13
C HIS A 70 3.87 -8.47 2.12
N ARG A 71 3.23 -7.95 1.05
CA ARG A 71 3.88 -7.04 0.10
C ARG A 71 4.21 -5.68 0.71
N ILE A 72 3.36 -5.15 1.58
CA ILE A 72 3.68 -3.92 2.34
C ILE A 72 4.90 -4.16 3.24
N CYS A 73 4.92 -5.27 3.98
CA CYS A 73 6.08 -5.61 4.83
C CYS A 73 7.35 -5.83 3.99
N ALA A 74 7.23 -6.44 2.81
CA ALA A 74 8.34 -6.61 1.87
C ALA A 74 8.85 -5.28 1.30
N GLY A 75 7.96 -4.32 1.02
CA GLY A 75 8.32 -2.97 0.59
C GLY A 75 9.11 -2.23 1.67
N ARG A 76 8.60 -2.20 2.90
CA ARG A 76 9.31 -1.62 4.06
C ARG A 76 10.67 -2.25 4.29
N ALA A 77 10.77 -3.58 4.20
CA ALA A 77 12.04 -4.28 4.32
C ALA A 77 13.01 -3.94 3.18
N TRP A 78 12.49 -3.62 1.98
CA TRP A 78 13.28 -3.23 0.82
C TRP A 78 13.77 -1.78 0.91
N GLU A 79 12.99 -0.87 1.48
CA GLU A 79 13.44 0.50 1.82
C GLU A 79 14.66 0.47 2.75
N ASP A 80 14.66 -0.43 3.75
CA ASP A 80 15.79 -0.65 4.65
C ASP A 80 16.99 -1.36 4.00
N GLN A 81 16.75 -2.09 2.90
CA GLN A 81 17.73 -2.95 2.21
C GLN A 81 17.61 -2.77 0.69
N PRO A 82 17.93 -1.58 0.13
CA PRO A 82 17.62 -1.24 -1.26
C PRO A 82 18.34 -2.12 -2.29
N ASP A 83 19.50 -2.69 -1.90
CA ASP A 83 20.28 -3.61 -2.75
C ASP A 83 19.68 -5.03 -2.80
N ALA A 84 18.69 -5.35 -1.95
CA ALA A 84 18.05 -6.66 -1.95
C ALA A 84 17.13 -6.84 -3.16
N THR A 85 17.14 -8.03 -3.75
CA THR A 85 16.24 -8.36 -4.87
C THR A 85 14.88 -8.83 -4.36
N LEU A 86 13.81 -8.16 -4.79
CA LEU A 86 12.44 -8.61 -4.56
C LEU A 86 12.10 -9.78 -5.48
N VAL A 87 11.59 -10.87 -4.91
CA VAL A 87 11.21 -12.09 -5.64
C VAL A 87 9.87 -12.61 -5.15
N PHE A 88 9.12 -13.28 -6.03
CA PHE A 88 7.96 -14.04 -5.58
C PHE A 88 8.36 -15.38 -4.97
N HIS A 89 7.60 -15.83 -3.98
CA HIS A 89 7.65 -17.19 -3.50
C HIS A 89 7.13 -18.12 -4.59
N GLU A 90 8.01 -18.95 -5.13
CA GLU A 90 7.67 -19.98 -6.10
C GLU A 90 7.24 -21.24 -5.35
N LEU A 91 5.98 -21.65 -5.50
CA LEU A 91 5.52 -22.96 -5.03
C LEU A 91 5.91 -24.08 -6.00
N ASP A 92 6.26 -23.74 -7.24
CA ASP A 92 6.79 -24.66 -8.26
C ASP A 92 8.20 -24.19 -8.65
N GLU A 93 9.21 -24.93 -8.21
CA GLU A 93 10.67 -24.65 -8.26
C GLU A 93 11.29 -24.55 -9.68
N ARG A 94 10.57 -24.06 -10.69
CA ARG A 94 11.00 -24.18 -12.09
C ARG A 94 11.47 -22.91 -12.79
N GLU A 95 11.49 -21.76 -12.14
CA GLU A 95 12.11 -20.58 -12.75
C GLU A 95 13.29 -20.13 -11.88
N GLU A 96 14.52 -20.44 -12.30
CA GLU A 96 15.61 -19.54 -11.89
C GLU A 96 15.16 -18.14 -12.29
N PRO A 97 15.09 -17.17 -11.36
CA PRO A 97 14.68 -15.83 -11.71
C PRO A 97 15.62 -15.37 -12.81
N ALA A 98 15.08 -15.25 -14.03
CA ALA A 98 15.83 -14.68 -15.13
C ALA A 98 16.34 -13.34 -14.63
N SER A 99 17.64 -13.06 -14.77
CA SER A 99 18.21 -11.78 -14.38
C SER A 99 17.33 -10.67 -14.97
N GLY A 100 16.63 -9.90 -14.13
CA GLY A 100 15.68 -8.87 -14.58
C GLY A 100 14.18 -9.19 -14.41
N ASP A 101 13.78 -10.25 -13.69
CA ASP A 101 12.38 -10.42 -13.28
C ASP A 101 11.96 -9.37 -12.23
N ARG A 102 11.42 -8.23 -12.70
CA ARG A 102 10.94 -7.13 -11.85
C ARG A 102 9.44 -7.23 -11.49
N ARG A 103 8.80 -8.39 -11.67
CA ARG A 103 7.36 -8.56 -11.39
C ARG A 103 7.03 -8.40 -9.90
N ALA A 104 7.90 -8.89 -9.02
CA ALA A 104 7.75 -8.74 -7.59
C ALA A 104 7.91 -7.28 -7.15
N GLU A 105 8.93 -6.60 -7.68
CA GLU A 105 9.14 -5.16 -7.50
C GLU A 105 7.92 -4.35 -7.92
N LEU A 106 7.42 -4.55 -9.15
CA LEU A 106 6.21 -3.89 -9.65
C LEU A 106 5.02 -4.07 -8.70
N MET A 107 4.75 -5.29 -8.24
CA MET A 107 3.63 -5.55 -7.32
C MET A 107 3.82 -4.94 -5.94
N VAL A 108 5.06 -4.91 -5.44
CA VAL A 108 5.37 -4.30 -4.13
C VAL A 108 5.19 -2.80 -4.20
N ARG A 109 5.80 -2.11 -5.19
CA ARG A 109 5.68 -0.65 -5.35
C ARG A 109 4.23 -0.21 -5.55
N VAL A 110 3.48 -0.88 -6.44
CA VAL A 110 2.03 -0.64 -6.62
C VAL A 110 1.24 -0.84 -5.33
N THR A 111 1.63 -1.81 -4.48
CA THR A 111 0.98 -2.05 -3.19
C THR A 111 1.35 -0.97 -2.16
N MET A 112 2.61 -0.56 -2.09
CA MET A 112 3.13 0.48 -1.18
C MET A 112 2.48 1.84 -1.46
N LEU A 113 2.40 2.22 -2.74
CA LEU A 113 1.70 3.42 -3.20
C LEU A 113 0.17 3.38 -3.02
N GLY A 114 -0.38 2.23 -2.58
CA GLY A 114 -1.82 2.06 -2.42
C GLY A 114 -2.62 2.06 -3.72
N LEU A 115 -1.97 1.94 -4.88
CA LEU A 115 -2.62 2.12 -6.18
C LEU A 115 -3.73 1.08 -6.41
N THR A 116 -4.93 1.59 -6.69
CA THR A 116 -6.06 0.78 -7.09
C THR A 116 -5.97 0.43 -8.58
N ARG A 117 -6.89 -0.42 -9.06
CA ARG A 117 -7.00 -0.72 -10.49
C ARG A 117 -7.37 0.51 -11.33
N ALA A 118 -8.08 1.47 -10.74
CA ALA A 118 -8.41 2.71 -11.44
C ALA A 118 -7.14 3.56 -11.58
N ASP A 119 -6.38 3.70 -10.49
CA ASP A 119 -5.14 4.47 -10.47
C ASP A 119 -4.09 3.87 -11.41
N ILE A 120 -3.90 2.54 -11.42
CA ILE A 120 -3.00 1.87 -12.38
C ILE A 120 -3.36 2.19 -13.84
N LYS A 121 -4.66 2.26 -14.15
CA LYS A 121 -5.10 2.59 -15.51
C LYS A 121 -4.88 4.05 -15.84
N GLU A 122 -5.14 4.94 -14.89
CA GLU A 122 -5.04 6.39 -15.05
C GLU A 122 -3.59 6.86 -15.11
N GLN A 123 -2.77 6.40 -14.15
CA GLN A 123 -1.38 6.82 -13.98
C GLN A 123 -0.44 6.09 -14.94
N LEU A 124 -0.55 4.76 -15.05
CA LEU A 124 0.37 3.96 -15.88
C LEU A 124 -0.18 3.70 -17.30
N GLY A 125 -1.44 4.07 -17.58
CA GLY A 125 -2.08 3.79 -18.87
C GLY A 125 -2.34 2.29 -19.13
N VAL A 126 -2.36 1.45 -18.09
CA VAL A 126 -2.41 -0.02 -18.22
C VAL A 126 -3.76 -0.58 -17.81
N ASP A 127 -4.42 -1.31 -18.70
CA ASP A 127 -5.63 -2.05 -18.34
C ASP A 127 -5.33 -3.28 -17.47
N ARG A 128 -6.34 -3.73 -16.72
CA ARG A 128 -6.23 -4.88 -15.81
C ARG A 128 -5.68 -6.15 -16.50
N ARG A 129 -6.09 -6.43 -17.73
CA ARG A 129 -5.68 -7.66 -18.44
C ARG A 129 -4.19 -7.58 -18.76
N ARG A 130 -3.73 -6.44 -19.27
CA ARG A 130 -2.32 -6.21 -19.57
C ARG A 130 -1.46 -6.24 -18.30
N PHE A 131 -1.87 -5.55 -17.24
CA PHE A 131 -1.18 -5.62 -15.95
C PHE A 131 -1.08 -7.07 -15.43
N THR A 132 -2.18 -7.82 -15.50
CA THR A 132 -2.18 -9.24 -15.07
C THR A 132 -1.23 -10.10 -15.90
N SER A 133 -1.12 -9.86 -17.22
CA SER A 133 -0.19 -10.61 -18.07
C SER A 133 1.27 -10.37 -17.68
N TRP A 134 1.62 -9.15 -17.26
CA TRP A 134 2.95 -8.86 -16.72
C TRP A 134 3.23 -9.62 -15.43
N ILE A 135 2.32 -9.57 -14.46
CA ILE A 135 2.50 -10.24 -13.17
C ILE A 135 2.61 -11.77 -13.31
N ARG A 136 1.96 -12.34 -14.33
CA ARG A 136 2.07 -13.78 -14.65
C ARG A 136 3.34 -14.14 -15.42
N GLY A 137 4.02 -13.18 -16.04
CA GLY A 137 5.12 -13.41 -16.97
C GLY A 137 4.69 -13.75 -18.39
N ASP A 138 3.39 -13.63 -18.71
CA ASP A 138 2.86 -13.86 -20.06
C ASP A 138 3.32 -12.76 -21.04
N ALA A 139 3.74 -11.59 -20.50
CA ALA A 139 4.28 -10.48 -21.28
C ALA A 139 5.36 -9.73 -20.47
N ALA A 140 6.33 -9.15 -21.17
CA ALA A 140 7.34 -8.29 -20.55
C ALA A 140 6.74 -6.97 -20.05
N ILE A 141 7.26 -6.49 -18.92
CA ILE A 141 6.97 -5.15 -18.39
C ILE A 141 7.74 -4.14 -19.28
N PRO A 142 7.07 -3.16 -19.90
CA PRO A 142 7.75 -2.10 -20.63
C PRO A 142 8.69 -1.31 -19.70
N PRO A 143 9.89 -0.90 -20.14
CA PRO A 143 10.85 -0.17 -19.30
C PRO A 143 10.27 1.09 -18.66
N GLY A 144 9.48 1.87 -19.42
CA GLY A 144 8.89 3.12 -18.93
C GLY A 144 7.89 2.97 -17.78
N VAL A 145 7.40 1.77 -17.49
CA VAL A 145 6.51 1.55 -16.33
C VAL A 145 7.22 1.82 -15.00
N PHE A 146 8.53 1.58 -14.93
CA PHE A 146 9.28 1.87 -13.71
C PHE A 146 9.63 3.35 -13.62
N ASP A 147 9.90 4.02 -14.75
CA ASP A 147 10.06 5.47 -14.79
C ASP A 147 8.76 6.16 -14.31
N ASP A 148 7.60 5.71 -14.81
CA ASP A 148 6.28 6.22 -14.36
C ASP A 148 6.06 5.95 -12.85
N LEU A 149 6.53 4.81 -12.32
CA LEU A 149 6.43 4.53 -10.88
C LEU A 149 7.39 5.37 -10.05
N ASP A 150 8.58 5.68 -10.56
CA ASP A 150 9.54 6.57 -9.90
C ASP A 150 8.92 7.97 -9.77
N GLU A 151 8.26 8.48 -10.82
CA GLU A 151 7.53 9.75 -10.78
C GLU A 151 6.40 9.76 -9.74
N ILE A 152 5.65 8.65 -9.61
CA ILE A 152 4.57 8.54 -8.62
C ILE A 152 5.12 8.40 -7.20
N ASP A 153 6.21 7.67 -6.99
CA ASP A 153 6.89 7.56 -5.69
C ASP A 153 7.40 8.93 -5.23
N ASP A 154 8.10 9.69 -6.10
CA ASP A 154 8.56 11.05 -5.81
C ASP A 154 7.40 12.00 -5.45
N ALA A 155 6.27 11.88 -6.16
CA ALA A 155 5.06 12.64 -5.86
C ALA A 155 4.42 12.24 -4.52
N ALA A 156 4.42 10.95 -4.20
CA ALA A 156 3.91 10.42 -2.93
C ALA A 156 4.77 10.85 -1.74
N ASP A 157 6.09 10.85 -1.88
CA ASP A 157 7.04 11.35 -0.87
C ASP A 157 6.82 12.84 -0.62
N THR A 158 6.80 13.64 -1.69
CA THR A 158 6.51 15.08 -1.61
C THR A 158 5.16 15.34 -0.91
N HIS A 159 4.13 14.54 -1.22
CA HIS A 159 2.82 14.68 -0.58
C HIS A 159 2.82 14.24 0.89
N THR A 160 3.62 13.25 1.25
CA THR A 160 3.79 12.83 2.64
C THR A 160 4.43 13.94 3.47
N GLU A 161 5.45 14.62 2.94
CA GLU A 161 6.05 15.81 3.57
C GLU A 161 5.02 16.94 3.74
N LEU A 162 4.21 17.22 2.70
CA LEU A 162 3.12 18.21 2.78
C LEU A 162 2.08 17.85 3.86
N LEU A 163 1.75 16.56 4.01
CA LEU A 163 0.84 16.10 5.06
C LEU A 163 1.46 16.28 6.45
N GLU A 164 2.75 16.00 6.62
CA GLU A 164 3.46 16.18 7.89
C GLU A 164 3.50 17.67 8.32
N GLU A 165 3.81 18.57 7.37
CA GLU A 165 3.78 20.02 7.59
C GLU A 165 2.39 20.51 8.00
N ALA A 166 1.36 20.11 7.24
CA ALA A 166 -0.04 20.47 7.53
C ALA A 166 -0.48 19.94 8.90
N THR A 167 -0.05 18.73 9.27
CA THR A 167 -0.36 18.09 10.56
C THR A 167 0.28 18.83 11.72
N THR A 168 1.52 19.28 11.55
CA THR A 168 2.22 20.11 12.54
C THR A 168 1.47 21.43 12.76
N ALA A 169 1.03 22.08 11.68
CA ALA A 169 0.21 23.29 11.76
C ALA A 169 -1.16 23.05 12.42
N ALA A 170 -1.73 21.85 12.24
CA ALA A 170 -3.01 21.43 12.82
C ALA A 170 -2.89 20.78 14.22
N ALA A 171 -1.77 20.98 14.92
CA ALA A 171 -1.52 20.46 16.26
C ALA A 171 -1.68 18.93 16.40
N GLY A 172 -1.21 18.18 15.39
CA GLY A 172 -1.16 16.71 15.41
C GLY A 172 -2.35 16.01 14.75
N ALA A 173 -3.21 16.74 14.03
CA ALA A 173 -4.35 16.16 13.32
C ALA A 173 -4.12 16.12 11.80
N ILE A 174 -4.03 14.93 11.22
CA ILE A 174 -3.91 14.70 9.78
C ILE A 174 -5.30 14.85 9.13
N GLY A 175 -5.41 15.72 8.12
CA GLY A 175 -6.60 15.83 7.29
C GLY A 175 -6.64 14.73 6.23
N VAL A 176 -7.72 13.96 6.19
CA VAL A 176 -7.92 12.89 5.22
C VAL A 176 -9.06 13.25 4.27
N ALA A 177 -8.75 13.34 2.97
CA ALA A 177 -9.72 13.57 1.93
C ALA A 177 -10.52 12.30 1.62
N THR A 178 -11.79 12.45 1.30
CA THR A 178 -12.72 11.39 0.91
C THR A 178 -12.99 11.37 -0.60
N THR A 179 -12.66 12.46 -1.30
CA THR A 179 -12.87 12.62 -2.74
C THR A 179 -11.65 13.26 -3.41
N VAL A 180 -11.53 13.09 -4.73
CA VAL A 180 -10.45 13.69 -5.54
C VAL A 180 -10.55 15.23 -5.52
N ASP A 181 -11.77 15.78 -5.58
CA ASP A 181 -11.99 17.23 -5.57
C ASP A 181 -11.59 17.84 -4.22
N GLU A 182 -11.93 17.17 -3.12
CA GLU A 182 -11.52 17.58 -1.78
C GLU A 182 -10.01 17.52 -1.60
N LEU A 183 -9.39 16.43 -2.06
CA LEU A 183 -7.94 16.29 -2.05
C LEU A 183 -7.28 17.43 -2.83
N ALA A 184 -7.83 17.79 -3.99
CA ALA A 184 -7.34 18.88 -4.82
C ALA A 184 -7.48 20.26 -4.16
N ALA A 185 -8.59 20.49 -3.47
CA ALA A 185 -8.84 21.75 -2.77
C ALA A 185 -7.96 21.92 -1.54
N ALA A 186 -7.75 20.85 -0.76
CA ALA A 186 -6.96 20.88 0.47
C ALA A 186 -5.45 20.89 0.21
N TYR A 187 -4.99 20.18 -0.82
CA TYR A 187 -3.58 20.03 -1.15
C TYR A 187 -3.34 20.40 -2.63
N PRO A 188 -3.37 21.69 -2.99
CA PRO A 188 -3.23 22.11 -4.38
C PRO A 188 -1.84 21.80 -4.97
N ALA A 189 -0.82 21.57 -4.14
CA ALA A 189 0.55 21.27 -4.56
C ALA A 189 0.86 19.76 -4.75
N ARG A 190 -0.12 18.87 -4.55
CA ARG A 190 0.02 17.39 -4.52
C ARG A 190 0.33 16.70 -5.86
N ASP A 191 0.89 17.40 -6.85
CA ASP A 191 0.90 17.02 -8.27
C ASP A 191 0.87 15.50 -8.51
N GLN A 192 -0.17 15.03 -9.22
CA GLN A 192 -0.37 13.63 -9.64
C GLN A 192 -0.64 12.57 -8.55
N VAL A 193 -0.76 12.92 -7.26
CA VAL A 193 -1.07 11.92 -6.22
C VAL A 193 -2.52 11.42 -6.27
N PRO A 194 -2.76 10.11 -6.48
CA PRO A 194 -4.09 9.52 -6.39
C PRO A 194 -4.69 9.60 -4.98
N LEU A 195 -6.02 9.57 -4.88
CA LEU A 195 -6.72 9.57 -3.59
C LEU A 195 -6.33 8.38 -2.71
N SER A 196 -6.11 7.21 -3.31
CA SER A 196 -5.65 6.01 -2.62
C SER A 196 -4.24 6.15 -2.04
N THR A 197 -3.33 6.80 -2.78
CA THR A 197 -1.97 7.11 -2.33
C THR A 197 -1.97 8.15 -1.21
N HIS A 198 -2.86 9.14 -1.24
CA HIS A 198 -3.07 10.04 -0.10
C HIS A 198 -3.47 9.28 1.18
N TRP A 199 -4.36 8.29 1.08
CA TRP A 199 -4.73 7.46 2.23
C TRP A 199 -3.55 6.60 2.73
N ALA A 200 -2.73 6.08 1.81
CA ALA A 200 -1.52 5.35 2.17
C ALA A 200 -0.53 6.25 2.92
N ALA A 201 -0.25 7.44 2.41
CA ALA A 201 0.62 8.44 3.03
C ALA A 201 0.14 8.86 4.42
N ALA A 202 -1.16 9.15 4.57
CA ALA A 202 -1.74 9.44 5.88
C ALA A 202 -1.59 8.26 6.86
N GLY A 203 -1.75 7.03 6.37
CA GLY A 203 -1.54 5.81 7.14
C GLY A 203 -0.10 5.61 7.60
N VAL A 204 0.88 5.98 6.78
CA VAL A 204 2.32 5.95 7.15
C VAL A 204 2.57 6.90 8.32
N LEU A 205 2.16 8.16 8.21
CA LEU A 205 2.35 9.15 9.28
C LEU A 205 1.71 8.71 10.61
N LEU A 206 0.50 8.15 10.55
CA LEU A 206 -0.20 7.63 11.74
C LEU A 206 0.54 6.45 12.38
N ALA A 207 1.18 5.60 11.58
CA ALA A 207 1.93 4.45 12.07
C ALA A 207 3.27 4.87 12.73
N ASP A 208 3.87 5.96 12.26
CA ASP A 208 5.16 6.45 12.78
C ASP A 208 5.03 7.30 14.05
N ASN A 209 3.82 7.79 14.36
CA ASN A 209 3.59 8.65 15.51
C ASN A 209 2.21 8.43 16.16
N ASP A 210 2.20 7.65 17.24
CA ASP A 210 1.02 7.34 18.07
C ASP A 210 0.31 8.57 18.67
N ALA A 211 0.94 9.76 18.64
CA ALA A 211 0.30 11.00 19.10
C ALA A 211 -0.55 11.68 18.01
N LEU A 212 -0.40 11.27 16.75
CA LEU A 212 -1.19 11.80 15.65
C LEU A 212 -2.60 11.21 15.66
N CYS A 213 -3.56 11.99 15.16
CA CYS A 213 -4.90 11.51 14.88
C CYS A 213 -5.32 11.91 13.46
N ALA A 214 -6.25 11.16 12.87
CA ALA A 214 -6.83 11.50 11.58
C ALA A 214 -8.23 12.09 11.75
N HIS A 215 -8.57 13.03 10.88
CA HIS A 215 -9.94 13.51 10.72
C HIS A 215 -10.28 13.62 9.24
N TRP A 216 -11.55 13.42 8.90
CA TRP A 216 -12.02 13.69 7.56
C TRP A 216 -12.07 15.21 7.34
N ILE A 217 -11.55 15.68 6.20
CA ILE A 217 -11.59 17.10 5.83
C ILE A 217 -13.04 17.58 5.72
N SER A 218 -13.90 16.75 5.12
CA SER A 218 -15.35 16.87 5.10
C SER A 218 -15.95 15.59 5.65
N GLN A 219 -17.05 15.71 6.40
CA GLN A 219 -17.75 14.50 6.84
C GLN A 219 -18.21 13.69 5.63
N PRO A 220 -17.92 12.38 5.56
CA PRO A 220 -18.44 11.54 4.50
C PRO A 220 -19.97 11.59 4.54
N ALA A 221 -20.59 11.76 3.36
CA ALA A 221 -22.04 11.85 3.25
C ALA A 221 -22.70 10.64 3.92
N ARG A 222 -23.63 10.88 4.84
CA ARG A 222 -24.38 9.80 5.46
C ARG A 222 -25.30 9.18 4.42
N PRO A 223 -25.41 7.84 4.33
CA PRO A 223 -26.34 7.22 3.41
C PRO A 223 -27.77 7.61 3.80
N GLY A 224 -28.48 8.25 2.88
CA GLY A 224 -29.86 8.72 3.07
C GLY A 224 -30.01 10.24 3.12
N GLU A 225 -28.92 11.00 3.13
CA GLU A 225 -28.93 12.46 2.93
C GLU A 225 -28.66 12.77 1.44
N GLN A 226 -29.69 12.60 0.59
CA GLN A 226 -29.76 13.18 -0.77
C GLN A 226 -31.15 13.79 -0.99
#